data_AF-A0A674EL48-F1
#
_entry.id   AF-A0A674EL48-F1
#
_cell.length_a   1.000
_cell.length_b   1.000
_cell.length_c   1.000
_cell.angle_alpha   90.00
_cell.angle_beta   90.00
_cell.angle_gamma   90.00
#
_symmetry.space_group_name_H-M   'P 1'
#
loop_
_entity.id
_entity.type
_entity.pdbx_description
1 polymer ?
#
loop_
_entity_poly.entity_id
_entity_poly.type
_entity_poly.pdbx_seq_one_letter_code
_entity_poly.pdbx_strand_id
1 'polypeptide(L)'
;MAVLNPKVLCTFFIFSVTIIALSQSTRLNVPKLLLPRSNHNHVNFTLTAEKGCYKWVSSRPQAVVVWPLSPSIPPSILPPSACSQQVLVSARPLSAPLYTNQGASIIRGQDSVTGHTLRCDVIVDQIKQIQVVTTTRQLFTEDPPLVLSVVALDSGGNTFSSLAGLQFDWRLVKDSETAEIVR
;
A
#
# COMPACT_ATOMS: atom_id res chain seq x y z
N MET A 1 -9.79 58.84 0.46
CA MET A 1 -10.02 57.60 -0.30
C MET A 1 -8.72 57.25 -1.02
N ALA A 2 -7.94 56.28 -0.50
CA ALA A 2 -6.67 55.90 -1.11
C ALA A 2 -6.93 54.97 -2.31
N VAL A 3 -6.60 55.44 -3.51
CA VAL A 3 -6.72 54.66 -4.75
C VAL A 3 -5.49 53.76 -4.83
N LEU A 4 -5.68 52.45 -4.64
CA LEU A 4 -4.59 51.48 -4.78
C LEU A 4 -4.11 51.44 -6.24
N ASN A 5 -2.79 51.55 -6.44
CA ASN A 5 -2.19 51.60 -7.77
C ASN A 5 -2.42 50.25 -8.51
N PRO A 6 -2.96 50.25 -9.74
CA PRO A 6 -3.28 49.02 -10.49
C PRO A 6 -2.04 48.16 -10.77
N LYS A 7 -0.84 48.77 -10.86
CA LYS A 7 0.42 48.02 -11.00
C LYS A 7 0.79 47.26 -9.73
N VAL A 8 0.49 47.83 -8.56
CA VAL A 8 0.69 47.20 -7.24
C VAL A 8 -0.32 46.08 -7.04
N LEU A 9 -1.56 46.26 -7.47
CA LEU A 9 -2.58 45.22 -7.43
C LEU A 9 -2.19 44.03 -8.33
N CYS A 10 -1.68 44.28 -9.53
CA CYS A 10 -1.19 43.23 -10.42
C CYS A 10 0.02 42.47 -9.86
N THR A 11 0.99 43.15 -9.24
CA THR A 11 2.14 42.44 -8.63
C THR A 11 1.72 41.59 -7.43
N PHE A 12 0.83 42.08 -6.57
CA PHE A 12 0.25 41.26 -5.51
C PHE A 12 -0.52 40.05 -6.06
N PHE A 13 -1.28 40.23 -7.14
CA PHE A 13 -2.02 39.14 -7.77
C PHE A 13 -1.07 38.09 -8.37
N ILE A 14 -0.04 38.52 -9.11
CA ILE A 14 0.99 37.63 -9.69
C ILE A 14 1.74 36.87 -8.57
N PHE A 15 2.10 37.56 -7.48
CA PHE A 15 2.78 36.94 -6.34
C PHE A 15 1.88 35.96 -5.57
N SER A 16 0.57 36.25 -5.48
CA SER A 16 -0.39 35.33 -4.87
C SER A 16 -0.62 34.08 -5.72
N VAL A 17 -0.71 34.22 -7.04
CA VAL A 17 -0.86 33.11 -7.99
C VAL A 17 0.38 32.21 -8.00
N THR A 18 1.58 32.77 -7.93
CA THR A 18 2.81 31.96 -7.80
C THR A 18 2.85 31.21 -6.47
N ILE A 19 2.46 31.82 -5.35
CA ILE A 19 2.39 31.12 -4.05
C ILE A 19 1.38 29.96 -4.08
N ILE A 20 0.20 30.14 -4.68
CA ILE A 20 -0.82 29.09 -4.80
C ILE A 20 -0.34 27.94 -5.70
N ALA A 21 0.45 28.24 -6.74
CA ALA A 21 1.02 27.21 -7.61
C ALA A 21 2.08 26.34 -6.90
N LEU A 22 2.76 26.86 -5.86
CA LEU A 22 3.70 26.09 -5.04
C LEU A 22 3.02 25.23 -3.98
N SER A 23 1.80 25.57 -3.54
CA SER A 23 1.06 24.80 -2.54
C SER A 23 0.31 23.62 -3.14
N GLN A 24 1.00 22.72 -3.81
CA GLN A 24 0.35 21.50 -4.28
C GLN A 24 0.40 20.42 -3.19
N SER A 25 -0.75 20.09 -2.61
CA SER A 25 -0.88 18.92 -1.74
C SER A 25 -0.58 17.63 -2.52
N THR A 26 0.24 16.76 -1.96
CA THR A 26 0.50 15.43 -2.55
C THR A 26 -0.41 14.41 -1.88
N ARG A 27 -0.92 13.43 -2.63
CA ARG A 27 -1.67 12.30 -2.07
C ARG A 27 -0.91 10.98 -2.17
N LEU A 28 -1.33 10.03 -1.35
CA LEU A 28 -0.93 8.63 -1.44
C LEU A 28 -1.95 7.87 -2.31
N ASN A 29 -1.51 6.81 -2.97
CA ASN A 29 -2.40 5.89 -3.69
C ASN A 29 -3.47 5.26 -2.78
N VAL A 30 -3.14 5.02 -1.51
CA VAL A 30 -4.07 4.52 -0.50
C VAL A 30 -3.81 5.18 0.87
N PRO A 31 -4.86 5.62 1.59
CA PRO A 31 -4.72 6.21 2.92
C PRO A 31 -4.69 5.17 4.05
N LYS A 32 -5.21 3.97 3.80
CA LYS A 32 -5.28 2.87 4.76
C LYS A 32 -5.00 1.53 4.08
N LEU A 33 -4.26 0.67 4.77
CA LEU A 33 -3.94 -0.69 4.36
C LEU A 33 -4.48 -1.69 5.38
N LEU A 34 -5.00 -2.80 4.88
CA LEU A 34 -5.27 -4.01 5.63
C LEU A 34 -4.38 -5.11 5.07
N LEU A 35 -3.37 -5.53 5.82
CA LEU A 35 -2.41 -6.56 5.41
C LEU A 35 -2.62 -7.83 6.23
N PRO A 36 -2.57 -9.02 5.60
CA PRO A 36 -2.75 -10.26 6.33
C PRO A 36 -1.50 -10.60 7.14
N ARG A 37 -1.74 -11.11 8.35
CA ARG A 37 -0.72 -11.73 9.18
C ARG A 37 -0.50 -13.16 8.71
N SER A 38 0.70 -13.44 8.21
CA SER A 38 1.10 -14.79 7.81
C SER A 38 2.00 -15.46 8.87
N ASN A 39 2.08 -16.79 8.82
CA ASN A 39 2.92 -17.56 9.75
C ASN A 39 4.41 -17.44 9.43
N HIS A 40 4.77 -17.46 8.14
CA HIS A 40 6.17 -17.59 7.69
C HIS A 40 6.59 -16.55 6.64
N ASN A 41 5.64 -16.06 5.84
CA ASN A 41 5.90 -15.18 4.72
C ASN A 41 5.66 -13.71 5.07
N HIS A 42 6.50 -12.86 4.51
CA HIS A 42 6.25 -11.42 4.47
C HIS A 42 5.15 -11.12 3.47
N VAL A 43 4.24 -10.21 3.83
CA VAL A 43 3.20 -9.75 2.91
C VAL A 43 3.45 -8.31 2.53
N ASN A 44 3.57 -8.07 1.22
CA ASN A 44 4.12 -6.84 0.68
C ASN A 44 3.05 -6.00 -0.02
N PHE A 45 3.18 -4.68 0.09
CA PHE A 45 2.38 -3.70 -0.64
C PHE A 45 3.25 -2.52 -1.04
N THR A 46 3.09 -2.01 -2.27
CA THR A 46 3.82 -0.83 -2.73
C THR A 46 2.99 0.43 -2.48
N LEU A 47 3.37 1.21 -1.47
CA LEU A 47 2.79 2.50 -1.19
C LEU A 47 3.47 3.56 -2.06
N THR A 48 2.70 4.40 -2.75
CA THR A 48 3.20 5.37 -3.72
C THR A 48 2.63 6.74 -3.43
N ALA A 49 3.51 7.75 -3.34
CA ALA A 49 3.12 9.15 -3.39
C ALA A 49 2.98 9.62 -4.83
N GLU A 50 2.05 10.53 -5.12
CA GLU A 50 1.86 11.07 -6.48
C GLU A 50 3.12 11.76 -7.03
N LYS A 51 3.90 12.39 -6.15
CA LYS A 51 5.12 13.15 -6.49
C LYS A 51 5.93 13.50 -5.25
N GLY A 52 7.19 13.90 -5.44
CA GLY A 52 8.08 14.29 -4.35
C GLY A 52 8.95 13.13 -3.87
N CYS A 53 9.78 13.40 -2.87
CA CYS A 53 10.77 12.44 -2.39
C CYS A 53 10.70 12.32 -0.87
N TYR A 54 10.13 11.22 -0.39
CA TYR A 54 9.80 11.04 1.02
C TYR A 54 10.77 10.10 1.71
N LYS A 55 11.17 10.46 2.92
CA LYS A 55 11.80 9.53 3.87
C LYS A 55 10.70 8.82 4.63
N TRP A 56 10.67 7.49 4.53
CA TRP A 56 9.58 6.67 5.05
C TRP A 56 9.95 6.05 6.38
N VAL A 57 9.03 6.12 7.34
CA VAL A 57 9.20 5.57 8.69
C VAL A 57 7.93 4.84 9.10
N SER A 58 8.09 3.66 9.71
CA SER A 58 7.02 2.93 10.37
C SER A 58 7.02 3.22 11.87
N SER A 59 5.86 3.52 12.45
CA SER A 59 5.73 3.71 13.90
C SER A 59 5.92 2.40 14.68
N ARG A 60 5.75 1.25 14.02
CA ARG A 60 5.96 -0.08 14.60
C ARG A 60 6.74 -0.99 13.64
N PRO A 61 8.06 -0.77 13.46
CA PRO A 61 8.92 -1.60 12.60
C PRO A 61 8.89 -3.09 12.96
N GLN A 62 8.53 -3.39 14.20
CA GLN A 62 8.35 -4.73 14.70
C GLN A 62 7.16 -5.48 14.05
N ALA A 63 6.13 -4.77 13.61
CA ALA A 63 4.96 -5.37 12.94
C ALA A 63 4.96 -5.13 11.43
N VAL A 64 5.34 -3.92 11.02
CA VAL A 64 5.35 -3.49 9.62
C VAL A 64 6.65 -2.77 9.36
N VAL A 65 7.47 -3.29 8.46
CA VAL A 65 8.73 -2.68 8.02
C VAL A 65 8.54 -1.97 6.69
N VAL A 66 9.40 -1.00 6.42
CA VAL A 66 9.36 -0.20 5.18
C VAL A 66 10.73 -0.13 4.56
N TRP A 67 10.79 -0.17 3.23
CA TRP A 67 12.02 0.05 2.46
C TRP A 67 11.76 0.97 1.27
N PRO A 68 12.60 1.99 1.05
CA PRO A 68 12.42 2.86 -0.10
C PRO A 68 12.54 2.05 -1.39
N LEU A 69 11.79 2.45 -2.41
CA LEU A 69 11.83 1.86 -3.75
C LEU A 69 12.16 2.95 -4.77
N SER A 70 12.96 2.59 -5.76
CA SER A 70 13.30 3.45 -6.88
C SER A 70 13.11 2.68 -8.19
N PRO A 71 12.51 3.29 -9.23
CA PRO A 71 12.42 2.67 -10.55
C PRO A 71 13.78 2.53 -11.23
N SER A 72 14.78 3.32 -10.84
CA SER A 72 16.11 3.36 -11.46
C SER A 72 17.21 2.73 -10.62
N ILE A 73 16.98 2.47 -9.33
CA ILE A 73 18.00 1.97 -8.40
C ILE A 73 17.50 0.67 -7.77
N PRO A 74 18.23 -0.45 -7.93
CA PRO A 74 17.89 -1.71 -7.27
C PRO A 74 17.80 -1.56 -5.75
N PRO A 75 16.86 -2.27 -5.08
CA PRO A 75 16.70 -2.20 -3.63
C PRO A 75 17.96 -2.57 -2.82
N SER A 76 18.84 -3.41 -3.37
CA SER A 76 20.09 -3.83 -2.73
C SER A 76 21.12 -2.71 -2.55
N ILE A 77 21.01 -1.64 -3.33
CA ILE A 77 21.97 -0.53 -3.35
C ILE A 77 21.35 0.73 -2.71
N LEU A 78 20.01 0.79 -2.64
CA LEU A 78 19.31 1.94 -2.09
C LEU A 78 19.37 1.92 -0.55
N PRO A 79 19.99 2.94 0.10
CA PRO A 79 20.06 2.95 1.55
C PRO A 79 18.68 3.12 2.17
N PRO A 80 18.39 2.50 3.33
CA PRO A 80 17.09 2.64 4.01
C PRO A 80 16.71 4.09 4.36
N SER A 81 17.69 4.97 4.48
CA SER A 81 17.51 6.41 4.76
C SER A 81 17.27 7.27 3.51
N ALA A 82 17.37 6.68 2.30
CA ALA A 82 17.12 7.38 1.06
C ALA A 82 15.66 7.85 0.98
N CYS A 83 15.46 9.05 0.45
CA CYS A 83 14.12 9.46 0.10
C CYS A 83 13.68 8.75 -1.20
N SER A 84 12.39 8.50 -1.32
CA SER A 84 11.81 7.84 -2.48
C SER A 84 10.35 8.25 -2.67
N GLN A 85 9.86 8.18 -3.89
CA GLN A 85 8.44 8.38 -4.18
C GLN A 85 7.61 7.13 -3.82
N GLN A 86 8.22 5.94 -3.89
CA GLN A 86 7.59 4.66 -3.60
C GLN A 86 8.27 3.98 -2.42
N VAL A 87 7.50 3.25 -1.63
CA VAL A 87 8.02 2.47 -0.50
C VAL A 87 7.36 1.10 -0.46
N LEU A 88 8.18 0.08 -0.27
CA LEU A 88 7.72 -1.26 0.02
C LEU A 88 7.27 -1.32 1.47
N VAL A 89 6.00 -1.60 1.69
CA VAL A 89 5.41 -1.86 3.00
C VAL A 89 5.31 -3.36 3.19
N SER A 90 5.90 -3.90 4.25
CA SER A 90 5.91 -5.34 4.49
C SER A 90 5.45 -5.69 5.90
N ALA A 91 4.35 -6.45 5.97
CA ALA A 91 3.89 -7.04 7.20
C ALA A 91 4.80 -8.21 7.59
N ARG A 92 5.33 -8.19 8.82
CA ARG A 92 6.20 -9.25 9.33
C ARG A 92 5.38 -10.49 9.73
N PRO A 93 5.90 -11.70 9.47
CA PRO A 93 5.24 -12.94 9.86
C PRO A 93 5.24 -13.14 11.38
N LEU A 94 4.37 -14.05 11.87
CA LEU A 94 4.27 -14.40 13.28
C LEU A 94 5.56 -15.06 13.82
N SER A 95 6.32 -15.75 12.97
CA SER A 95 7.63 -16.30 13.30
C SER A 95 8.69 -15.24 13.62
N ALA A 96 8.43 -13.96 13.29
CA ALA A 96 9.29 -12.87 13.72
C ALA A 96 9.14 -12.66 15.24
N PRO A 97 10.24 -12.42 15.97
CA PRO A 97 10.22 -12.41 17.43
C PRO A 97 9.45 -11.21 17.98
N LEU A 98 8.12 -11.31 18.18
CA LEU A 98 7.27 -10.26 18.76
C LEU A 98 5.91 -10.69 19.33
N TYR A 99 5.39 -9.83 20.22
CA TYR A 99 4.51 -10.17 21.35
C TYR A 99 2.99 -9.96 21.15
N THR A 100 2.49 -9.63 19.94
CA THR A 100 1.05 -9.31 19.80
C THR A 100 0.43 -9.77 18.48
N ASN A 101 -0.75 -10.38 18.60
CA ASN A 101 -1.53 -10.97 17.50
C ASN A 101 -2.26 -9.95 16.61
N GLN A 102 -2.30 -8.68 17.02
CA GLN A 102 -2.91 -7.56 16.28
C GLN A 102 -1.93 -6.40 16.21
N GLY A 103 -1.70 -5.87 15.01
CA GLY A 103 -0.70 -4.82 14.80
C GLY A 103 -1.24 -3.67 13.98
N ALA A 104 -1.58 -2.56 14.61
CA ALA A 104 -1.71 -1.29 13.91
C ALA A 104 -0.33 -0.63 13.78
N SER A 105 0.03 -0.12 12.61
CA SER A 105 1.21 0.72 12.39
C SER A 105 0.81 1.95 11.58
N ILE A 106 1.54 3.05 11.77
CA ILE A 106 1.39 4.26 10.98
C ILE A 106 2.67 4.43 10.18
N ILE A 107 2.53 4.47 8.86
CA ILE A 107 3.62 4.82 7.95
C ILE A 107 3.56 6.31 7.71
N ARG A 108 4.69 6.97 7.95
CA ARG A 108 4.86 8.41 7.71
C ARG A 108 5.92 8.61 6.64
N GLY A 109 5.60 9.40 5.63
CA GLY A 109 6.56 9.85 4.63
C GLY A 109 6.80 11.34 4.82
N GLN A 110 8.03 11.78 5.07
CA GLN A 110 8.35 13.21 5.13
C GLN A 110 9.14 13.63 3.88
N ASP A 111 8.60 14.59 3.14
CA ASP A 111 9.25 15.13 1.95
C ASP A 111 10.53 15.87 2.35
N SER A 112 11.64 15.53 1.69
CA SER A 112 12.97 16.02 2.09
C SER A 112 13.20 17.49 1.74
N VAL A 113 12.39 18.09 0.86
CA VAL A 113 12.54 19.47 0.39
C VAL A 113 11.56 20.40 1.12
N THR A 114 10.29 20.00 1.17
CA THR A 114 9.19 20.83 1.69
C THR A 114 8.86 20.55 3.14
N GLY A 115 9.32 19.41 3.69
CA GLY A 115 8.93 18.95 5.02
C GLY A 115 7.49 18.43 5.12
N HIS A 116 6.73 18.45 4.03
CA HIS A 116 5.35 17.95 3.99
C HIS A 116 5.30 16.47 4.39
N THR A 117 4.29 16.09 5.18
CA THR A 117 4.17 14.73 5.71
C THR A 117 2.93 14.03 5.18
N LEU A 118 3.13 12.83 4.65
CA LEU A 118 2.10 11.88 4.26
C LEU A 118 1.92 10.81 5.34
N ARG A 119 0.71 10.28 5.46
CA ARG A 119 0.33 9.27 6.45
C ARG A 119 -0.48 8.15 5.81
N CYS A 120 -0.10 6.91 6.08
CA CYS A 120 -0.88 5.71 5.79
C CYS A 120 -1.06 4.88 7.06
N ASP A 121 -2.30 4.56 7.40
CA ASP A 121 -2.61 3.67 8.52
C ASP A 121 -2.59 2.22 8.04
N VAL A 122 -1.83 1.35 8.69
CA VAL A 122 -1.70 -0.07 8.34
C VAL A 122 -2.25 -0.92 9.47
N ILE A 123 -3.22 -1.77 9.16
CA ILE A 123 -3.79 -2.75 10.06
C ILE A 123 -3.29 -4.12 9.63
N VAL A 124 -2.75 -4.89 10.57
CA VAL A 124 -2.33 -6.27 10.36
C VAL A 124 -3.26 -7.20 11.10
N ASP A 125 -3.98 -8.03 10.36
CA ASP A 125 -5.03 -8.94 10.88
C ASP A 125 -4.98 -10.33 10.22
N GLN A 126 -5.73 -11.29 10.76
CA GLN A 126 -5.78 -12.67 10.28
C GLN A 126 -6.77 -12.86 9.13
N ILE A 127 -6.37 -13.66 8.15
CA ILE A 127 -7.29 -14.16 7.12
C ILE A 127 -8.31 -15.10 7.76
N LYS A 128 -9.60 -14.83 7.54
CA LYS A 128 -10.71 -15.68 7.98
C LYS A 128 -11.40 -16.39 6.83
N GLN A 129 -11.38 -15.80 5.64
CA GLN A 129 -11.97 -16.40 4.44
C GLN A 129 -11.09 -16.12 3.22
N ILE A 130 -11.01 -17.08 2.32
CA ILE A 130 -10.38 -16.94 1.00
C ILE A 130 -11.45 -17.24 -0.05
N GLN A 131 -11.45 -16.46 -1.13
CA GLN A 131 -12.38 -16.62 -2.25
C GLN A 131 -11.65 -16.50 -3.57
N VAL A 132 -12.04 -17.33 -4.54
CA VAL A 132 -11.65 -17.17 -5.94
C VAL A 132 -12.68 -16.27 -6.62
N VAL A 133 -12.22 -15.18 -7.22
CA VAL A 133 -13.03 -14.21 -7.95
C VAL A 133 -12.77 -14.39 -9.44
N THR A 134 -13.87 -14.53 -10.19
CA THR A 134 -13.88 -14.72 -11.65
C THR A 134 -15.08 -14.00 -12.25
N THR A 135 -14.99 -13.63 -13.52
CA THR A 135 -16.09 -13.04 -14.30
C THR A 135 -16.86 -14.08 -15.12
N THR A 136 -16.35 -15.31 -15.26
CA THR A 136 -17.02 -16.40 -16.00
C THR A 136 -17.41 -17.56 -15.09
N ARG A 137 -18.50 -18.23 -15.46
CA ARG A 137 -19.04 -19.41 -14.78
C ARG A 137 -18.56 -20.73 -15.39
N GLN A 138 -18.18 -20.71 -16.66
CA GLN A 138 -17.78 -21.89 -17.41
C GLN A 138 -16.45 -21.62 -18.09
N LEU A 139 -15.62 -22.66 -18.15
CA LEU A 139 -14.32 -22.64 -18.81
C LEU A 139 -14.38 -23.65 -19.95
N PHE A 140 -14.11 -23.20 -21.16
CA PHE A 140 -13.99 -24.06 -22.34
C PHE A 140 -12.51 -24.28 -22.66
N THR A 141 -12.17 -25.49 -23.08
CA THR A 141 -10.78 -25.89 -23.37
C THR A 141 -10.19 -25.18 -24.58
N GLU A 142 -11.05 -24.75 -25.49
CA GLU A 142 -10.76 -24.04 -26.73
C GLU A 142 -10.64 -22.52 -26.54
N ASP A 143 -11.07 -21.99 -25.40
CA ASP A 143 -10.98 -20.57 -25.10
C ASP A 143 -9.56 -20.17 -24.63
N PRO A 144 -9.16 -18.90 -24.80
CA PRO A 144 -7.92 -18.39 -24.23
C PRO A 144 -7.88 -18.54 -22.70
N PRO A 145 -6.68 -18.68 -22.08
CA PRO A 145 -6.54 -18.81 -20.64
C PRO A 145 -7.17 -17.63 -19.87
N LEU A 146 -7.97 -17.97 -18.85
CA LEU A 146 -8.59 -16.99 -17.96
C LEU A 146 -7.69 -16.68 -16.76
N VAL A 147 -7.64 -15.40 -16.37
CA VAL A 147 -7.05 -14.97 -15.10
C VAL A 147 -8.06 -15.13 -13.96
N LEU A 148 -7.80 -16.08 -13.07
CA LEU A 148 -8.50 -16.20 -11.79
C LEU A 148 -7.83 -15.32 -10.75
N SER A 149 -8.62 -14.57 -9.99
CA SER A 149 -8.11 -13.73 -8.90
C SER A 149 -8.45 -14.35 -7.55
N VAL A 150 -7.59 -14.15 -6.55
CA VAL A 150 -7.90 -14.54 -5.17
C VAL A 150 -8.07 -13.28 -4.34
N VAL A 151 -9.11 -13.26 -3.53
CA VAL A 151 -9.29 -12.29 -2.45
C VAL A 151 -9.33 -13.03 -1.12
N ALA A 152 -8.93 -12.34 -0.07
CA ALA A 152 -9.09 -12.84 1.29
C ALA A 152 -9.79 -11.78 2.14
N LEU A 153 -10.54 -12.24 3.14
CA LEU A 153 -11.36 -11.42 4.01
C LEU A 153 -10.96 -11.61 5.47
N ASP A 154 -11.04 -10.54 6.25
CA ASP A 154 -10.93 -10.58 7.72
C ASP A 154 -12.24 -11.04 8.37
N SER A 155 -12.28 -11.04 9.70
CA SER A 155 -13.50 -11.41 10.46
C SER A 155 -14.69 -10.48 10.26
N GLY A 156 -14.45 -9.23 9.80
CA GLY A 156 -15.49 -8.25 9.50
C GLY A 156 -15.94 -8.26 8.05
N GLY A 157 -15.38 -9.14 7.21
CA GLY A 157 -15.66 -9.18 5.77
C GLY A 157 -14.89 -8.13 4.95
N ASN A 158 -13.90 -7.44 5.52
CA ASN A 158 -13.06 -6.50 4.78
C ASN A 158 -12.04 -7.24 3.91
N THR A 159 -11.84 -6.78 2.69
CA THR A 159 -10.83 -7.35 1.78
C THR A 159 -9.43 -6.87 2.14
N PHE A 160 -8.48 -7.82 2.22
CA PHE A 160 -7.07 -7.49 2.37
C PHE A 160 -6.53 -6.72 1.16
N SER A 161 -5.74 -5.69 1.41
CA SER A 161 -5.16 -4.81 0.37
C SER A 161 -4.10 -5.52 -0.49
N SER A 162 -3.52 -6.62 0.01
CA SER A 162 -2.57 -7.44 -0.73
C SER A 162 -2.46 -8.83 -0.14
N LEU A 163 -2.24 -9.81 -1.01
CA LEU A 163 -1.86 -11.19 -0.67
C LEU A 163 -0.44 -11.52 -1.19
N ALA A 164 0.29 -10.53 -1.70
CA ALA A 164 1.58 -10.72 -2.33
C ALA A 164 2.62 -11.25 -1.34
N GLY A 165 3.22 -12.41 -1.66
CA GLY A 165 4.14 -13.14 -0.79
C GLY A 165 3.50 -14.37 -0.14
N LEU A 166 2.17 -14.51 -0.17
CA LEU A 166 1.50 -15.76 0.21
C LEU A 166 1.58 -16.78 -0.94
N GLN A 167 1.68 -18.05 -0.58
CA GLN A 167 1.69 -19.17 -1.51
C GLN A 167 0.30 -19.80 -1.54
N PHE A 168 -0.14 -20.19 -2.72
CA PHE A 168 -1.45 -20.81 -2.95
C PHE A 168 -1.27 -22.15 -3.65
N ASP A 169 -1.83 -23.19 -3.06
CA ASP A 169 -1.94 -24.50 -3.70
C ASP A 169 -3.25 -24.57 -4.46
N TRP A 170 -3.15 -24.62 -5.79
CA TRP A 170 -4.32 -24.71 -6.66
C TRP A 170 -4.64 -26.16 -6.97
N ARG A 171 -5.90 -26.54 -6.83
CA ARG A 171 -6.40 -27.89 -7.14
C ARG A 171 -7.70 -27.79 -7.90
N LEU A 172 -7.83 -28.59 -8.96
CA LEU A 172 -9.10 -28.81 -9.63
C LEU A 172 -9.81 -29.95 -8.92
N VAL A 173 -11.02 -29.68 -8.44
CA VAL A 173 -11.82 -30.63 -7.66
C VAL A 173 -13.18 -30.76 -8.35
N LYS A 174 -13.72 -31.97 -8.43
CA LYS A 174 -15.09 -32.18 -8.90
C LYS A 174 -16.08 -31.82 -7.80
N ASP A 175 -17.26 -31.32 -8.15
CA ASP A 175 -18.27 -30.89 -7.17
C ASP A 175 -18.66 -31.98 -6.14
N SER A 176 -18.52 -33.26 -6.52
CA SER A 176 -18.75 -34.41 -5.61
C SER A 176 -17.73 -34.56 -4.48
N GLU A 177 -16.58 -33.86 -4.56
CA GLU A 177 -15.43 -34.00 -3.66
C GLU A 177 -15.13 -32.71 -2.86
N THR A 178 -15.92 -31.65 -3.06
CA THR A 178 -15.66 -30.31 -2.50
C THR A 178 -15.72 -30.25 -0.97
N ALA A 179 -16.44 -31.16 -0.31
CA ALA A 179 -16.60 -31.17 1.15
C ALA A 179 -15.32 -31.50 1.93
N GLU A 180 -14.26 -31.98 1.27
CA GLU A 180 -13.06 -32.51 1.94
C GLU A 180 -11.86 -31.56 1.95
N ILE A 181 -11.90 -30.42 1.24
CA ILE A 181 -10.67 -29.71 0.82
C ILE A 181 -10.53 -28.30 1.43
N VAL A 182 -11.56 -27.74 2.08
CA VAL A 182 -11.42 -26.46 2.80
C VAL A 182 -10.94 -26.74 4.23
N ARG A 183 -9.62 -26.86 4.43
CA ARG A 183 -8.95 -26.85 5.74
C ARG A 183 -7.98 -25.69 5.84
#